data_AF-A0A374UP05-F1
#
_entry.id   AF-A0A374UP05-F1
#
_cell.length_a   1.000
_cell.length_b   1.000
_cell.length_c   1.000
_cell.angle_alpha   90.00
_cell.angle_beta   90.00
_cell.angle_gamma   90.00
#
_symmetry.space_group_name_H-M   'P 1'
#
loop_
_entity.id
_entity.type
_entity.pdbx_description
1 polymer ?
#
loop_
_entity_poly.entity_id
_entity_poly.type
_entity_poly.pdbx_seq_one_letter_code
_entity_poly.pdbx_strand_id
1 'polypeptide(L)' 'MKKLIAYFSSSGNTKAMAEKLAKATGADLFEIKPQTPYTRADLDWTNKNSLADYDTIFLGFPIWWYVAPIKL' A
#
# COMPACT_ATOMS: atom_id res chain seq x y z
N MET A 1 22.15 2.68 17.53
CA MET A 1 21.22 3.26 16.53
C MET A 1 19.89 2.53 16.61
N LYS A 2 18.78 3.27 16.70
CA LYS A 2 17.44 2.69 16.68
C LYS A 2 16.96 2.61 15.22
N LYS A 3 16.44 1.46 14.79
CA LYS A 3 16.01 1.20 13.40
C LYS A 3 14.53 0.84 13.40
N LEU A 4 13.77 1.36 12.44
CA LEU A 4 12.34 1.13 12.32
C LEU A 4 12.03 0.70 10.88
N ILE A 5 11.23 -0.35 10.74
CA ILE A 5 10.68 -0.82 9.48
C ILE A 5 9.18 -0.56 9.51
N ALA A 6 8.75 0.47 8.79
CA ALA A 6 7.34 0.76 8.55
C ALA A 6 6.88 0.07 7.25
N TYR A 7 5.78 -0.69 7.29
CA TYR A 7 5.28 -1.42 6.11
C TYR A 7 3.75 -1.40 6.04
N PHE A 8 3.21 -1.47 4.82
CA PHE A 8 1.80 -1.73 4.55
C PHE A 8 1.68 -3.09 3.85
N SER A 9 0.68 -3.91 4.20
CA SER A 9 0.43 -5.17 3.52
C SER A 9 -1.06 -5.49 3.44
N SER A 10 -1.60 -5.50 2.23
CA SER A 10 -3.00 -5.87 1.99
C SER A 10 -3.21 -7.38 1.92
N SER A 11 -2.25 -8.12 1.36
CA SER A 11 -2.32 -9.59 1.15
C SER A 11 -1.32 -10.40 1.98
N GLY A 12 -0.53 -9.74 2.84
CA GLY A 12 0.40 -10.40 3.77
C GLY A 12 1.82 -10.66 3.23
N ASN A 13 2.07 -10.54 1.93
CA ASN A 13 3.41 -10.76 1.35
C ASN A 13 4.44 -9.76 1.90
N THR A 14 4.10 -8.47 1.91
CA THR A 14 4.97 -7.40 2.42
C THR A 14 5.22 -7.57 3.92
N LYS A 15 4.23 -8.03 4.68
CA LYS A 15 4.36 -8.35 6.11
C LYS A 15 5.42 -9.42 6.34
N ALA A 16 5.33 -10.54 5.62
CA ALA A 16 6.28 -11.64 5.75
C ALA A 16 7.72 -11.20 5.45
N MET A 17 7.91 -10.30 4.49
CA MET A 17 9.23 -9.75 4.17
C MET A 17 9.71 -8.75 5.23
N ALA A 18 8.85 -7.85 5.72
CA ALA A 18 9.17 -6.91 6.77
C ALA A 18 9.58 -7.62 8.08
N GLU A 19 8.89 -8.71 8.44
CA GLU A 19 9.23 -9.54 9.59
C GLU A 19 10.62 -10.20 9.46
N LYS A 20 10.96 -10.72 8.28
CA LYS A 20 12.30 -11.26 8.01
C LYS A 20 13.38 -10.19 8.14
N LEU A 21 13.12 -9.00 7.60
CA LEU A 21 14.06 -7.89 7.62
C LEU A 21 14.28 -7.36 9.04
N ALA A 22 13.23 -7.28 9.86
CA ALA A 22 13.32 -6.90 11.26
C ALA A 22 14.14 -7.89 12.08
N LYS A 23 13.92 -9.20 11.89
CA LYS A 23 14.73 -10.25 12.54
C LYS A 23 16.21 -10.16 12.19
N ALA A 24 16.52 -9.92 10.92
CA ALA A 24 17.91 -9.81 10.46
C ALA A 24 18.62 -8.55 10.96
N THR A 25 17.87 -7.46 11.18
CA THR A 25 18.45 -6.15 11.50
C THR A 25 18.30 -5.75 12.96
N GLY A 26 17.45 -6.42 13.74
CA GLY A 26 17.07 -5.99 15.09
C GLY A 26 16.29 -4.68 15.10
N ALA A 27 15.54 -4.39 14.03
CA ALA A 27 14.73 -3.18 13.90
C ALA A 27 13.33 -3.39 14.49
N ASP A 28 12.74 -2.30 14.99
CA ASP A 28 11.34 -2.25 15.38
C ASP A 28 10.44 -2.37 14.13
N LEU A 29 9.26 -2.97 14.27
CA LEU A 29 8.27 -3.08 13.20
C LEU A 29 7.07 -2.17 13.47
N PHE A 30 6.63 -1.48 12.43
CA PHE A 30 5.40 -0.71 12.45
C PHE A 30 4.55 -1.02 11.22
N GLU A 31 3.34 -1.53 11.44
CA GLU A 31 2.38 -1.77 10.36
C GLU A 31 1.54 -0.52 10.13
N ILE A 32 1.61 0.03 8.91
CA ILE A 32 0.74 1.10 8.45
C ILE A 32 -0.61 0.46 8.14
N LYS A 33 -1.62 0.79 8.95
CA LYS A 33 -2.98 0.32 8.76
C LYS A 33 -3.80 1.42 8.09
N PRO A 34 -4.41 1.15 6.93
CA PRO A 34 -5.24 2.13 6.28
C PRO A 34 -6.47 2.40 7.15
N GLN A 35 -6.93 3.65 7.19
CA GLN A 35 -8.14 4.02 7.92
C GLN A 35 -9.38 3.27 7.41
N THR A 36 -9.40 2.92 6.11
CA THR A 36 -10.41 2.06 5.50
C THR A 36 -9.71 0.81 4.95
N PRO A 37 -9.99 -0.39 5.49
CA PRO A 37 -9.40 -1.63 4.99
C PRO A 37 -9.73 -1.87 3.52
N TYR A 38 -8.74 -2.30 2.74
CA TYR A 38 -8.96 -2.73 1.36
C TYR A 38 -9.80 -4.00 1.34
N THR A 39 -10.81 -4.03 0.47
CA THR A 39 -11.59 -5.23 0.19
C THR A 39 -10.92 -6.05 -0.91
N ARG A 40 -11.27 -7.34 -1.06
CA ARG A 40 -10.78 -8.15 -2.19
C ARG A 40 -11.18 -7.56 -3.54
N ALA A 41 -12.32 -6.85 -3.61
CA ALA A 41 -12.77 -6.18 -4.83
C ALA A 41 -11.86 -5.01 -5.20
N ASP A 42 -11.35 -4.25 -4.22
CA ASP A 42 -10.40 -3.14 -4.46
C ASP A 42 -9.04 -3.62 -4.95
N LEU A 43 -8.71 -4.89 -4.71
CA LEU A 43 -7.43 -5.51 -5.09
C LEU A 43 -7.54 -6.30 -6.41
N ASP A 44 -8.75 -6.44 -6.95
CA ASP A 44 -9.00 -7.20 -8.17
C ASP A 44 -8.81 -6.31 -9.41
N TRP A 45 -7.57 -6.29 -9.90
CA TRP A 45 -7.21 -5.59 -11.13
C TRP A 45 -7.83 -6.21 -12.41
N THR A 46 -8.43 -7.39 -12.31
CA THR A 46 -9.07 -8.10 -13.44
C THR A 46 -10.58 -7.88 -13.52
N ASN A 47 -11.18 -7.24 -12.50
CA ASN A 47 -12.59 -6.90 -12.52
C ASN A 47 -12.85 -5.68 -13.42
N LYS A 48 -13.33 -5.97 -14.64
CA LYS A 48 -13.68 -4.95 -15.64
C LYS A 48 -14.76 -3.97 -15.15
N ASN A 49 -15.61 -4.34 -14.19
CA ASN A 49 -16.63 -3.44 -13.65
C ASN A 49 -16.08 -2.31 -12.78
N SER A 50 -14.77 -2.28 -12.48
CA SER A 50 -14.22 -1.18 -11.69
C SER A 50 -14.24 0.16 -12.44
N LEU A 51 -14.23 0.16 -13.79
CA LEU A 51 -14.17 1.37 -14.63
C LEU A 51 -14.79 1.20 -16.04
N ALA A 52 -15.41 0.06 -16.36
CA ALA A 52 -15.82 -0.31 -17.73
C ALA A 52 -16.78 0.68 -18.42
N ASP A 53 -17.58 1.43 -17.68
CA ASP A 53 -18.61 2.32 -18.25
C ASP A 53 -18.10 3.74 -18.52
N TYR A 54 -16.81 4.02 -18.26
CA TYR A 54 -16.24 5.36 -18.45
C TYR A 54 -15.33 5.40 -19.68
N ASP A 55 -15.73 6.18 -20.69
CA ASP A 55 -14.96 6.39 -21.92
C ASP A 55 -13.71 7.26 -21.72
N THR A 56 -13.67 8.10 -20.68
CA THR A 56 -12.52 8.96 -20.35
C THR A 56 -12.47 9.23 -18.85
N ILE A 57 -11.29 9.05 -18.26
CA ILE A 57 -11.04 9.26 -16.83
C ILE A 57 -9.94 10.30 -16.68
N PHE A 58 -10.27 11.44 -16.07
CA PHE A 58 -9.28 12.43 -15.67
C PHE A 58 -8.89 12.19 -14.22
N LEU A 59 -7.58 11.93 -14.01
CA LEU A 59 -7.01 11.74 -12.68
C LEU A 59 -6.13 12.95 -12.33
N GLY A 60 -6.63 13.82 -11.47
CA GLY A 60 -5.90 14.96 -10.93
C GLY A 60 -5.40 14.67 -9.51
N PHE A 61 -4.11 14.89 -9.25
CA PHE A 61 -3.54 14.84 -7.92
C PHE A 61 -2.42 15.89 -7.76
N PRO A 62 -2.20 16.39 -6.52
CA PRO A 62 -1.06 17.27 -6.25
C PRO A 62 0.25 16.47 -6.30
N ILE A 63 1.31 17.04 -6.89
CA ILE A 63 2.63 16.38 -6.92
C ILE A 63 3.31 16.57 -5.58
N TRP A 64 3.60 15.47 -4.88
CA TRP A 64 4.41 15.45 -3.67
C TRP A 64 5.66 14.60 -3.91
N TRP A 65 6.85 15.18 -3.75
CA TRP A 65 8.13 14.50 -3.98
C TRP A 65 8.19 13.75 -5.33
N TYR A 66 7.74 14.41 -6.41
CA TYR A 66 7.72 13.90 -7.79
C TYR A 66 6.80 12.70 -8.04
N VAL A 67 5.94 12.33 -7.08
CA VAL A 67 5.00 11.20 -7.21
C VAL A 67 3.59 11.59 -6.78
N ALA A 68 2.62 10.77 -7.18
CA ALA A 68 1.24 10.88 -6.68
C ALA A 68 1.22 10.66 -5.15
N PRO A 69 0.36 11.37 -4.39
CA PRO A 69 0.26 11.16 -2.96
C PRO A 69 -0.24 9.75 -2.68
N ILE A 70 0.55 8.99 -1.91
CA ILE A 70 0.13 7.69 -1.41
C ILE A 70 -0.66 7.95 -0.12
N LYS A 71 -1.92 7.51 -0.08
CA LYS A 71 -2.73 7.56 1.13
C LYS A 71 -2.08 6.66 2.19
N LEU A 72 -1.59 7.26 3.26
CA LEU A 72 -1.14 6.55 4.47
C LEU A 72 -2.35 6.02 5.25
#